data_AF-A0A1S8CCN4-F1
#
_entry.id   AF-A0A1S8CCN4-F1
#
_cell.length_a   1.000
_cell.length_b   1.000
_cell.length_c   1.000
_cell.angle_alpha   90.00
_cell.angle_beta   90.00
_cell.angle_gamma   90.00
#
_symmetry.space_group_name_H-M   'P 1'
#
loop_
_entity.id
_entity.type
_entity.pdbx_description
1 polymer ?
#
loop_
_entity_poly.entity_id
_entity_poly.type
_entity_poly.pdbx_seq_one_letter_code
_entity_poly.pdbx_strand_id
1 'polypeptide(L)'
;MIGAARRGTVRPMTFEVHSFMDAAQVGPAWELMQRGVAAEDPELRATQERLAACTYTMAHPETGRLVPACAQHSVLDVEENAQLRKLLPLTVLG
;
A
#
# COMPACT_ATOMS: atom_id res chain seq x y z
N MET A 1 14.15 -19.09 21.23
CA MET A 1 14.15 -17.60 21.11
C MET A 1 15.52 -16.98 21.38
N ILE A 2 16.10 -17.07 22.59
CA ILE A 2 17.37 -16.40 22.93
C ILE A 2 18.55 -16.80 22.03
N GLY A 3 18.70 -18.10 21.74
CA GLY A 3 19.77 -18.58 20.84
C GLY A 3 19.63 -18.09 19.40
N ALA A 4 18.39 -17.93 18.90
CA ALA A 4 18.11 -17.37 17.57
C ALA A 4 18.40 -15.87 17.54
N ALA A 5 17.98 -15.14 18.58
CA ALA A 5 18.28 -13.71 18.74
C ALA A 5 19.80 -13.45 18.81
N ARG A 6 20.55 -14.26 19.58
CA ARG A 6 22.02 -14.17 19.66
C ARG A 6 22.74 -14.48 18.34
N ARG A 7 22.10 -15.20 17.43
CA ARG A 7 22.60 -15.50 16.08
C ARG A 7 22.13 -14.50 15.02
N GLY A 8 21.41 -13.44 15.41
CA GLY A 8 20.89 -12.44 14.48
C GLY A 8 19.78 -12.94 13.55
N THR A 9 19.17 -14.09 13.85
CA THR A 9 18.15 -14.71 12.98
C THR A 9 16.73 -14.24 13.29
N VAL A 10 16.56 -13.33 14.26
CA VAL A 10 15.30 -12.66 14.57
C VAL A 10 15.32 -11.28 13.91
N ARG A 11 14.35 -10.99 13.04
CA ARG A 11 14.19 -9.67 12.42
C ARG A 11 12.84 -9.07 12.82
N PRO A 12 12.80 -7.84 13.37
CA PRO A 12 11.53 -7.15 13.56
C PRO A 12 10.91 -6.88 12.19
N MET A 13 9.59 -7.01 12.11
CA MET A 13 8.80 -6.73 10.90
C MET A 13 7.57 -5.93 11.30
N THR A 14 7.23 -4.95 10.46
CA THR A 14 5.98 -4.20 10.51
C THR A 14 5.12 -4.67 9.36
N PHE A 15 3.85 -4.97 9.64
CA PHE A 15 2.90 -5.43 8.64
C PHE A 15 1.73 -4.46 8.60
N GLU A 16 1.39 -4.00 7.40
CA GLU A 16 0.11 -3.34 7.16
C GLU A 16 -0.96 -4.42 7.00
N VAL A 17 -1.95 -4.44 7.88
CA VAL A 17 -3.00 -5.48 7.82
C VAL A 17 -4.04 -5.09 6.78
N HIS A 18 -4.56 -3.86 6.78
CA HIS A 18 -5.38 -3.26 5.70
C HIS A 18 -5.65 -1.77 6.05
N SER A 19 -4.91 -0.84 5.44
CA SER A 19 -5.16 0.61 5.53
C SER A 19 -5.18 1.19 4.11
N PHE A 20 -6.31 1.80 3.75
CA PHE A 20 -6.45 2.46 2.45
C PHE A 20 -5.54 3.69 2.36
N MET A 21 -5.00 3.91 1.17
CA MET A 21 -4.19 5.06 0.81
C MET A 21 -4.92 5.90 -0.23
N ASP A 22 -4.76 7.21 -0.14
CA ASP A 22 -5.25 8.11 -1.18
C ASP A 22 -4.46 7.87 -2.48
N ALA A 23 -5.19 7.65 -3.57
CA ALA A 23 -4.64 7.46 -4.91
C ALA A 23 -3.66 8.58 -5.31
N ALA A 24 -4.00 9.83 -4.96
CA ALA A 24 -3.20 10.99 -5.28
C ALA A 24 -1.83 10.97 -4.58
N GLN A 25 -1.72 10.25 -3.46
CA GLN A 25 -0.49 10.17 -2.65
C GLN A 25 0.39 8.98 -3.01
N VAL A 26 -0.18 7.89 -3.60
CA VAL A 26 0.57 6.66 -3.88
C VAL A 26 1.69 6.88 -4.90
N GLY A 27 1.41 7.58 -6.00
CA GLY A 27 2.40 7.88 -7.04
C GLY A 27 3.59 8.70 -6.49
N PRO A 28 3.34 9.88 -5.88
CA PRO A 28 4.38 10.69 -5.28
C PRO A 28 5.18 9.96 -4.18
N ALA A 29 4.51 9.16 -3.35
CA ALA A 29 5.16 8.40 -2.28
C ALA A 29 6.16 7.39 -2.86
N TRP A 30 5.72 6.66 -3.89
CA TRP A 30 6.51 5.68 -4.60
C TRP A 30 7.74 6.28 -5.28
N GLU A 31 7.60 7.42 -5.93
CA GLU A 31 8.73 8.13 -6.54
C GLU A 31 9.80 8.52 -5.52
N LEU A 32 9.38 9.05 -4.38
CA LEU A 32 10.30 9.41 -3.30
C LEU A 32 11.00 8.17 -2.74
N MET A 33 10.28 7.06 -2.54
CA MET A 33 10.88 5.79 -2.09
C MET A 33 11.94 5.29 -3.07
N GLN A 34 11.71 5.38 -4.38
CA GLN A 34 12.69 4.99 -5.39
C GLN A 34 13.96 5.85 -5.37
N ARG A 35 13.83 7.13 -4.98
CA ARG A 35 14.96 8.04 -4.79
C ARG A 35 15.65 7.87 -3.43
N GLY A 36 15.14 7.00 -2.56
CA GLY A 36 15.61 6.87 -1.18
C GLY A 36 15.32 8.11 -0.31
N VAL A 37 14.35 8.93 -0.72
CA VAL A 37 13.97 10.17 -0.04
C VAL A 37 12.73 9.94 0.80
N ALA A 38 12.79 10.42 2.03
CA ALA A 38 11.71 10.32 2.98
C ALA A 38 10.86 11.60 2.92
N ALA A 39 9.54 11.49 2.76
CA ALA A 39 8.64 12.62 2.60
C ALA A 39 8.61 13.52 3.85
N GLU A 40 8.63 14.84 3.70
CA GLU A 40 8.48 15.76 4.83
C GLU A 40 7.01 15.99 5.19
N ASP A 41 6.13 15.97 4.17
CA ASP A 41 4.69 16.02 4.37
C ASP A 41 4.22 14.77 5.16
N PRO A 42 3.48 14.95 6.27
CA PRO A 42 3.05 13.83 7.12
C PRO A 42 2.14 12.81 6.43
N GLU A 43 1.24 13.25 5.53
CA GLU A 43 0.30 12.35 4.85
C GLU A 43 1.02 11.49 3.80
N LEU A 44 1.92 12.12 3.05
CA LEU A 44 2.78 11.45 2.10
C LEU A 44 3.75 10.50 2.80
N ARG A 45 4.30 10.89 3.96
CA ARG A 45 5.13 10.04 4.81
C ARG A 45 4.37 8.81 5.28
N ALA A 46 3.15 8.97 5.76
CA ALA A 46 2.32 7.85 6.19
C ALA A 46 2.02 6.89 5.01
N THR A 47 1.81 7.43 3.81
CA THR A 47 1.65 6.61 2.59
C THR A 47 2.92 5.83 2.25
N GLN A 48 4.10 6.44 2.35
CA GLN A 48 5.38 5.74 2.19
C GLN A 48 5.54 4.60 3.20
N GLU A 49 5.22 4.84 4.47
CA GLU A 49 5.34 3.84 5.53
C GLU A 49 4.42 2.63 5.29
N ARG A 50 3.18 2.87 4.85
CA ARG A 50 2.23 1.80 4.46
C ARG A 50 2.72 1.01 3.25
N LEU A 51 3.23 1.70 2.21
CA LEU A 51 3.82 1.03 1.05
C LEU A 51 5.02 0.17 1.44
N ALA A 52 5.87 0.65 2.35
CA ALA A 52 7.03 -0.10 2.86
C ALA A 52 6.64 -1.28 3.75
N ALA A 53 5.53 -1.17 4.49
CA ALA A 53 4.99 -2.24 5.34
C ALA A 53 4.17 -3.29 4.56
N CYS A 54 4.02 -3.13 3.25
CA CYS A 54 3.31 -4.09 2.42
C CYS A 54 4.10 -5.40 2.28
N THR A 55 3.52 -6.50 2.77
CA THR A 55 4.23 -7.79 2.93
C THR A 55 4.60 -8.46 1.61
N TYR A 56 3.87 -8.18 0.53
CA TYR A 56 4.08 -8.81 -0.77
C TYR A 56 4.03 -7.79 -1.90
N THR A 57 4.65 -8.17 -3.02
CA THR A 57 4.69 -7.38 -4.26
C THR A 57 3.91 -8.08 -5.36
N MET A 58 3.46 -7.31 -6.35
CA MET A 58 2.88 -7.84 -7.57
C MET A 58 3.37 -7.04 -8.77
N ALA A 59 3.27 -7.62 -9.95
CA ALA A 59 3.55 -6.92 -11.19
C ALA A 59 2.47 -5.85 -11.46
N HIS A 60 2.87 -4.65 -11.83
CA HIS A 60 1.97 -3.62 -12.35
C HIS A 60 1.37 -4.10 -13.68
N PRO A 61 0.04 -3.99 -13.88
CA PRO A 61 -0.65 -4.63 -15.01
C PRO A 61 -0.12 -4.17 -16.38
N GLU A 62 0.27 -2.90 -16.51
CA GLU A 62 0.75 -2.35 -17.78
C GLU A 62 2.26 -2.49 -18.00
N THR A 63 3.07 -2.38 -16.94
CA THR A 63 4.54 -2.23 -17.07
C THR A 63 5.31 -3.47 -16.65
N GLY A 64 4.64 -4.45 -16.01
CA GLY A 64 5.27 -5.66 -15.48
C GLY A 64 6.17 -5.41 -14.26
N ARG A 65 6.32 -4.16 -13.82
CA ARG A 65 7.19 -3.78 -12.71
C ARG A 65 6.64 -4.31 -11.39
N LEU A 66 7.50 -4.90 -10.55
CA LEU A 66 7.11 -5.25 -9.19
C LEU A 66 6.88 -4.00 -8.33
N VAL A 67 5.68 -3.89 -7.76
CA VAL A 67 5.24 -2.82 -6.87
C VAL A 67 4.62 -3.42 -5.60
N PRO A 68 4.59 -2.68 -4.48
CA PRO A 68 3.84 -3.09 -3.29
C PRO A 68 2.38 -3.40 -3.66
N ALA A 69 1.86 -4.55 -3.25
CA ALA A 69 0.50 -4.95 -3.59
C ALA A 69 -0.58 -3.95 -3.11
N CYS A 70 -0.30 -3.28 -2.00
CA CYS A 70 -1.13 -2.25 -1.40
C CYS A 70 -1.36 -1.05 -2.34
N ALA A 71 -0.43 -0.79 -3.28
CA ALA A 71 -0.61 0.22 -4.33
C ALA A 71 -1.63 -0.20 -5.41
N GLN A 72 -1.98 -1.50 -5.50
CA GLN A 72 -2.97 -2.01 -6.44
C GLN A 72 -4.30 -2.36 -5.77
N HIS A 73 -4.32 -2.64 -4.46
CA HIS A 73 -5.50 -3.17 -3.75
C HIS A 73 -6.14 -2.19 -2.76
N SER A 74 -5.46 -1.08 -2.46
CA SER A 74 -5.83 -0.20 -1.35
C SER A 74 -5.84 1.26 -1.77
N VAL A 75 -5.96 1.51 -3.08
CA VAL A 75 -6.09 2.84 -3.65
C VAL A 75 -7.57 3.19 -3.75
N LEU A 76 -7.98 4.28 -3.12
CA LEU A 76 -9.33 4.81 -3.28
C LEU A 76 -9.42 5.52 -4.65
N ASP A 77 -9.64 4.76 -5.72
CA ASP A 77 -10.01 5.35 -7.02
C ASP A 77 -11.48 5.83 -6.97
N VAL A 78 -11.71 7.09 -7.36
CA VAL A 78 -13.01 7.75 -7.19
C VAL A 78 -14.06 7.23 -8.18
N GLU A 79 -13.65 6.84 -9.38
CA GLU A 79 -14.54 6.33 -10.43
C GLU A 79 -14.89 4.84 -10.17
N GLU A 80 -13.91 4.09 -9.69
CA GLU A 80 -14.01 2.66 -9.38
C GLU A 80 -14.86 2.39 -8.13
N ASN A 81 -14.78 3.25 -7.10
CA ASN A 81 -15.67 3.17 -5.93
C ASN A 81 -17.13 3.53 -6.25
N ALA A 82 -17.38 4.35 -7.28
CA ALA A 82 -18.74 4.68 -7.72
C ALA A 82 -19.40 3.52 -8.47
N GLN A 83 -18.63 2.71 -9.21
CA GLN A 83 -19.16 1.53 -9.90
C GLN A 83 -19.31 0.32 -8.96
N LEU A 84 -18.43 0.18 -7.95
CA LEU A 84 -18.55 -0.86 -6.92
C LEU A 84 -19.89 -0.79 -6.15
N ARG A 85 -20.48 0.41 -5.98
CA ARG A 85 -21.82 0.61 -5.40
C ARG A 85 -22.97 -0.01 -6.21
N LYS A 86 -22.77 -0.33 -7.49
CA LYS A 86 -23.80 -0.92 -8.36
C LYS A 86 -23.76 -2.46 -8.37
N LEU A 87 -22.62 -3.05 -8.00
CA LEU A 87 -22.37 -4.49 -8.05
C LEU A 87 -22.49 -5.17 -6.68
N LEU A 88 -22.34 -4.39 -5.60
CA LEU A 88 -22.60 -4.84 -4.24
C LEU A 88 -24.08 -4.55 -3.91
N PRO A 89 -24.87 -5.50 -3.37
CA PRO A 89 -26.28 -5.26 -3.08
C PRO A 89 -26.42 -4.24 -1.94
N LEU A 90 -26.56 -2.98 -2.31
CA LEU A 90 -27.02 -1.87 -1.46
C LEU A 90 -28.40 -1.52 -2.00
N THR A 91 -29.45 -1.80 -1.24
CA THR A 91 -30.85 -1.80 -1.71
C THR A 91 -31.19 -0.52 -2.46
N VAL A 92 -31.38 -0.61 -3.78
CA VAL A 92 -32.02 0.44 -4.56
C VAL A 92 -33.52 0.25 -4.39
N LEU A 93 -34.16 1.10 -3.58
CA LEU A 93 -35.62 1.19 -3.53
C LEU A 93 -36.07 1.80 -4.86
N GLY A 94 -36.78 0.99 -5.65
CA GLY A 94 -37.12 1.23 -7.05
C GLY A 94 -38.13 2.34 -7.31
#